data_AF-A0AAW5LSG2-F1
#
_entry.id   AF-A0AAW5LSG2-F1
#
_cell.length_a   1.000
_cell.length_b   1.000
_cell.length_c   1.000
_cell.angle_alpha   90.00
_cell.angle_beta   90.00
_cell.angle_gamma   90.00
#
_symmetry.space_group_name_H-M   'P 1'
#
loop_
_entity.id
_entity.type
_entity.pdbx_description
1 polymer ?
#
loop_
_entity_poly.entity_id
_entity_poly.type
_entity_poly.pdbx_seq_one_letter_code
_entity_poly.pdbx_strand_id
1 'polypeptide(L)'
;MSEERNYFWLNCGYNRWRHTEPLEGQTAVFESGASFNPTQGYHAFKTAKPGDKVIYYQVQNQVGLLGFGEILQVQTGGNQKVSIQFKFEQSLTMLSIEYLKRSEQLESRIKQMTEQLFNRITKEEFDLIIGLGQGAIKIPRYFLLTEEIQFESDQTYTIFTHTVNGIKRNGYTYYTQLEIGDQIIFLSRNANQSIIGTGEVSDSIHKLPPQPGRTDSTCIEVKYHEDINPVNIGELNRHQTLKKLYFLQDSSKQSIANLTKAQYDAMIDMSNGTYKESSSNQYEMSVQREQENEPKKDKPIILMLCDNKEDGLKKAKHYVERELAKGIYTVGHPDFSEEMLYGRYLPNESGALYYREGFITGHITNSEREWLVIDQFERIDPEIFQLFLNVLDGYEMTLPRYNHEGKMVKWSLEKDSFYRHNPKWRMIGLCYGSIEEIKEQYSHQFLKHCRVLHVG
;
A
#
# COMPACT_ATOMS: atom_id res chain seq x y z
N MET A 1 37.68 19.55 -21.38
CA MET A 1 37.40 18.11 -21.20
C MET A 1 36.94 17.95 -19.77
N SER A 2 35.62 18.00 -19.50
CA SER A 2 35.13 17.74 -18.14
C SER A 2 35.34 16.26 -17.86
N GLU A 3 36.15 15.93 -16.84
CA GLU A 3 36.25 14.54 -16.38
C GLU A 3 34.86 13.99 -16.10
N GLU A 4 34.59 12.79 -16.60
CA GLU A 4 33.32 12.09 -16.41
C GLU A 4 33.17 11.78 -14.91
N ARG A 5 32.36 12.58 -14.23
CA ARG A 5 32.07 12.46 -12.80
C ARG A 5 31.03 11.37 -12.57
N ASN A 6 31.28 10.52 -11.59
CA ASN A 6 30.29 9.57 -11.11
C ASN A 6 29.43 10.18 -10.00
N TYR A 7 28.24 9.60 -9.84
CA TYR A 7 27.27 10.00 -8.83
C TYR A 7 26.92 8.79 -7.97
N PHE A 8 26.82 9.02 -6.67
CA PHE A 8 26.60 7.95 -5.71
C PHE A 8 25.55 8.30 -4.67
N TRP A 9 24.98 7.25 -4.08
CA TRP A 9 24.11 7.28 -2.91
C TRP A 9 24.78 6.50 -1.78
N LEU A 10 24.94 7.14 -0.63
CA LEU A 10 25.55 6.56 0.57
C LEU A 10 24.51 6.48 1.70
N ASN A 11 24.21 5.26 2.12
CA ASN A 11 23.43 4.99 3.33
C ASN A 11 24.34 5.20 4.55
N CYS A 12 24.14 6.26 5.33
CA CYS A 12 24.96 6.57 6.51
C CYS A 12 24.16 6.45 7.82
N GLY A 13 24.82 5.96 8.88
CA GLY A 13 24.26 6.01 10.23
C GLY A 13 24.42 7.42 10.84
N TYR A 14 23.59 7.73 11.85
CA TYR A 14 23.58 9.03 12.54
C TYR A 14 24.97 9.47 13.04
N ASN A 15 25.72 8.57 13.67
CA ASN A 15 27.02 8.91 14.27
C ASN A 15 28.15 9.19 13.25
N ARG A 16 27.84 9.18 11.94
CA ARG A 16 28.82 9.46 10.88
C ARG A 16 29.08 10.95 10.72
N TRP A 17 28.13 11.78 11.10
CA TRP A 17 28.25 13.23 11.08
C TRP A 17 28.06 13.78 12.50
N ARG A 18 28.69 14.91 12.79
CA ARG A 18 28.52 15.59 14.08
C ARG A 18 27.32 16.52 13.97
N HIS A 19 26.14 16.00 14.30
CA HIS A 19 24.88 16.77 14.27
C HIS A 19 24.80 17.92 15.28
N THR A 20 25.77 18.03 16.21
CA THR A 20 25.90 19.14 17.16
C THR A 20 26.64 20.36 16.58
N GLU A 21 27.22 20.21 15.39
CA GLU A 21 27.96 21.25 14.67
C GLU A 21 27.34 21.41 13.26
N PRO A 22 27.55 22.54 12.56
CA PRO A 22 27.13 22.66 11.16
C PRO A 22 27.67 21.50 10.32
N LEU A 23 26.79 20.85 9.54
CA LEU A 23 27.17 19.69 8.73
C LEU A 23 28.05 20.11 7.55
N GLU A 24 27.79 21.28 6.98
CA GLU A 24 28.53 21.84 5.85
C GLU A 24 30.02 21.99 6.17
N GLY A 25 30.86 21.40 5.34
CA GLY A 25 32.32 21.39 5.49
C GLY A 25 32.87 20.27 6.35
N GLN A 26 32.04 19.48 7.06
CA GLN A 26 32.51 18.30 7.77
C GLN A 26 33.06 17.26 6.79
N THR A 27 34.05 16.49 7.24
CA THR A 27 34.59 15.36 6.48
C THR A 27 34.48 14.06 7.25
N ALA A 28 34.15 12.98 6.57
CA ALA A 28 34.05 11.64 7.15
C ALA A 28 34.78 10.62 6.28
N VAL A 29 35.37 9.61 6.92
CA VAL A 29 36.08 8.51 6.24
C VAL A 29 35.27 7.23 6.35
N PHE A 30 35.08 6.53 5.23
CA PHE A 30 34.47 5.21 5.19
C PHE A 30 35.44 4.19 4.64
N GLU A 31 35.61 3.10 5.36
CA GLU A 31 36.46 1.97 4.98
C GLU A 31 35.62 0.76 4.61
N SER A 32 35.95 0.09 3.50
CA SER A 32 35.45 -1.26 3.22
C SER A 32 36.18 -2.25 4.15
N GLY A 33 35.52 -2.74 5.20
CA GLY A 33 36.12 -3.65 6.20
C GLY A 33 36.42 -5.07 5.70
N ALA A 34 37.06 -5.91 6.52
CA ALA A 34 37.29 -7.34 6.24
C ALA A 34 36.04 -8.22 6.52
N SER A 35 35.01 -7.65 7.15
CA SER A 35 33.70 -8.25 7.39
C SER A 35 32.64 -7.72 6.41
N PHE A 36 33.08 -7.06 5.33
CA PHE A 36 32.22 -6.46 4.32
C PHE A 36 31.77 -7.56 3.37
N ASN A 37 30.47 -7.87 3.36
CA ASN A 37 29.93 -8.86 2.45
C ASN A 37 30.10 -8.32 1.01
N PRO A 38 30.75 -9.04 0.07
CA PRO A 38 31.00 -8.58 -1.30
C PRO A 38 29.74 -8.10 -2.06
N THR A 39 28.55 -8.40 -1.56
CA THR A 39 27.24 -7.94 -2.04
C THR A 39 26.85 -6.50 -1.66
N GLN A 40 27.61 -5.78 -0.82
CA GLN A 40 27.27 -4.43 -0.32
C GLN A 40 27.92 -3.25 -1.08
N GLY A 41 28.04 -3.33 -2.41
CA GLY A 41 28.47 -2.18 -3.24
C GLY A 41 29.99 -2.06 -3.47
N TYR A 42 30.75 -3.15 -3.34
CA TYR A 42 32.21 -3.17 -3.54
C TYR A 42 32.67 -2.61 -4.90
N HIS A 43 31.88 -2.77 -5.96
CA HIS A 43 32.16 -2.17 -7.27
C HIS A 43 32.02 -0.63 -7.27
N ALA A 44 31.09 -0.07 -6.49
CA ALA A 44 30.95 1.38 -6.35
C ALA A 44 32.19 1.98 -5.67
N PHE A 45 32.70 1.33 -4.61
CA PHE A 45 33.94 1.75 -3.95
C PHE A 45 35.17 1.73 -4.88
N LYS A 46 35.27 0.74 -5.78
CA LYS A 46 36.39 0.65 -6.74
C LYS A 46 36.34 1.69 -7.86
N THR A 47 35.16 2.18 -8.19
CA THR A 47 34.96 3.11 -9.32
C THR A 47 34.92 4.57 -8.88
N ALA A 48 34.79 4.82 -7.58
CA ALA A 48 34.83 6.13 -6.97
C ALA A 48 36.20 6.83 -7.15
N LYS A 49 36.14 8.14 -7.40
CA LYS A 49 37.30 9.00 -7.62
C LYS A 49 37.11 10.32 -6.87
N PRO A 50 38.20 11.03 -6.53
CA PRO A 50 38.10 12.41 -6.07
C PRO A 50 37.28 13.28 -7.04
N GLY A 51 36.39 14.11 -6.51
CA GLY A 51 35.48 14.97 -7.28
C GLY A 51 34.15 14.33 -7.69
N ASP A 52 33.96 13.02 -7.48
CA ASP A 52 32.66 12.38 -7.64
C ASP A 52 31.66 12.88 -6.58
N LYS A 53 30.38 12.95 -6.94
CA LYS A 53 29.32 13.52 -6.09
C LYS A 53 28.51 12.44 -5.38
N VAL A 54 28.06 12.74 -4.17
CA VAL A 54 27.47 11.75 -3.26
C VAL A 54 26.28 12.34 -2.53
N ILE A 55 25.17 11.59 -2.51
CA ILE A 55 24.00 11.85 -1.68
C ILE A 55 24.15 11.09 -0.37
N TYR A 56 23.90 11.76 0.74
CA TYR A 56 23.90 11.17 2.07
C TYR A 56 22.47 10.90 2.51
N TYR A 57 22.14 9.62 2.70
CA TYR A 57 20.86 9.19 3.22
C TYR A 57 21.01 8.55 4.59
N GLN A 58 20.35 9.12 5.59
CA GLN A 58 20.44 8.66 6.96
C GLN A 58 19.51 7.48 7.22
N VAL A 59 20.06 6.35 7.66
CA VAL A 59 19.31 5.09 7.88
C VAL A 59 19.00 4.78 9.35
N GLN A 60 19.52 5.57 10.29
CA GLN A 60 19.32 5.41 11.74
C GLN A 60 19.10 6.78 12.37
N ASN A 61 18.22 6.87 13.38
CA ASN A 61 17.84 8.09 14.12
C ASN A 61 17.50 9.27 13.20
N GLN A 62 16.22 9.63 13.04
CA GLN A 62 15.77 10.61 12.04
C GLN A 62 16.15 10.16 10.62
N VAL A 63 15.47 9.11 10.16
CA VAL A 63 15.70 8.49 8.85
C VAL A 63 15.24 9.42 7.73
N GLY A 64 16.11 9.68 6.75
CA GLY A 64 15.77 10.52 5.61
C GLY A 64 16.97 11.06 4.84
N LEU A 65 16.67 11.80 3.77
CA LEU A 65 17.63 12.50 2.93
C LEU A 65 18.34 13.59 3.75
N LEU A 66 19.64 13.45 3.99
CA LEU A 66 20.38 14.35 4.86
C LEU A 66 20.99 15.52 4.09
N GLY A 67 21.63 15.22 2.96
CA GLY A 67 22.35 16.21 2.18
C GLY A 67 23.13 15.61 1.04
N PHE A 68 24.03 16.39 0.46
CA PHE A 68 24.96 15.91 -0.55
C PHE A 68 26.35 16.52 -0.38
N GLY A 69 27.32 15.96 -1.08
CA GLY A 69 28.66 16.50 -1.17
C GLY A 69 29.53 15.73 -2.13
N GLU A 70 30.82 15.60 -1.81
CA GLU A 70 31.81 15.07 -2.74
C GLU A 70 32.85 14.17 -2.09
N ILE A 71 33.48 13.35 -2.92
CA ILE A 71 34.63 12.54 -2.54
C ILE A 71 35.89 13.40 -2.63
N LEU A 72 36.63 13.51 -1.53
CA LEU A 72 37.90 14.21 -1.47
C LEU A 72 39.07 13.30 -1.83
N GLN A 73 39.07 12.07 -1.33
CA GLN A 73 40.19 11.16 -1.48
C GLN A 73 39.73 9.71 -1.46
N VAL A 74 40.41 8.87 -2.26
CA VAL A 74 40.25 7.42 -2.27
C VAL A 74 41.62 6.78 -2.05
N GLN A 75 41.73 5.89 -1.08
CA GLN A 75 42.95 5.15 -0.76
C GLN A 75 42.70 3.64 -0.84
N THR A 76 43.53 2.90 -1.55
CA THR A 76 43.45 1.44 -1.66
C THR A 76 44.62 0.81 -0.89
N GLY A 77 44.32 0.10 0.19
CA GLY A 77 45.32 -0.61 1.00
C GLY A 77 45.67 -1.99 0.46
N GLY A 78 46.77 -2.59 0.96
CA GLY A 78 47.34 -3.86 0.49
C GLY A 78 46.44 -5.10 0.59
N ASN A 79 45.33 -5.04 1.34
CA ASN A 79 44.35 -6.14 1.47
C ASN A 79 43.04 -5.88 0.69
N GLN A 80 43.08 -5.11 -0.40
CA GLN A 80 41.89 -4.68 -1.17
C GLN A 80 40.84 -3.89 -0.37
N LYS A 81 41.23 -3.34 0.79
CA LYS A 81 40.41 -2.39 1.54
C LYS A 81 40.49 -1.03 0.87
N VAL A 82 39.35 -0.46 0.51
CA VAL A 82 39.23 0.90 -0.02
C VAL A 82 38.72 1.80 1.10
N SER A 83 39.41 2.91 1.33
CA SER A 83 39.02 3.98 2.23
C SER A 83 38.67 5.22 1.41
N ILE A 84 37.48 5.77 1.61
CA ILE A 84 36.99 6.96 0.91
C ILE A 84 36.74 8.06 1.93
N GLN A 85 37.36 9.22 1.71
CA GLN A 85 37.07 10.45 2.45
C GLN A 85 36.03 11.26 1.70
N PHE A 86 34.94 11.58 2.40
CA PHE A 86 33.82 12.38 1.92
C PHE A 86 33.83 13.75 2.58
N LYS A 87 33.32 14.75 1.87
CA LYS A 87 33.01 16.08 2.37
C LYS A 87 31.52 16.33 2.25
N PHE A 88 30.91 16.84 3.31
CA PHE A 88 29.53 17.30 3.28
C PHE A 88 29.48 18.73 2.75
N GLU A 89 28.74 18.98 1.68
CA GLU A 89 28.70 20.31 1.06
C GLU A 89 27.45 21.09 1.47
N GLN A 90 26.29 20.43 1.48
CA GLN A 90 25.02 21.11 1.71
C GLN A 90 23.96 20.17 2.28
N SER A 91 23.23 20.67 3.27
CA SER A 91 22.07 19.99 3.84
C SER A 91 20.85 20.09 2.92
N LEU A 92 20.03 19.03 2.93
CA LEU A 92 18.76 18.97 2.20
C LEU A 92 17.60 18.80 3.19
N THR A 93 16.38 19.05 2.70
CA THR A 93 15.17 18.73 3.45
C THR A 93 15.11 17.23 3.70
N MET A 94 14.76 16.86 4.94
CA MET A 94 14.74 15.47 5.38
C MET A 94 13.56 14.69 4.79
N LEU A 95 13.72 14.25 3.55
CA LEU A 95 12.74 13.48 2.80
C LEU A 95 12.89 11.98 3.07
N SER A 96 11.77 11.29 3.30
CA SER A 96 11.77 9.84 3.49
C SER A 96 11.96 9.09 2.17
N ILE A 97 12.47 7.86 2.23
CA ILE A 97 12.48 6.94 1.08
C ILE A 97 11.08 6.77 0.48
N GLU A 98 10.02 6.73 1.30
CA GLU A 98 8.64 6.57 0.80
C GLU A 98 8.16 7.80 0.03
N TYR A 99 8.64 9.00 0.37
CA TYR A 99 8.41 10.19 -0.46
C TYR A 99 9.16 10.08 -1.80
N LEU A 100 10.45 9.74 -1.76
CA LEU A 100 11.28 9.65 -2.97
C LEU A 100 10.78 8.57 -3.94
N LYS A 101 10.30 7.42 -3.43
CA LYS A 101 9.69 6.33 -4.21
C LYS A 101 8.42 6.72 -4.96
N ARG A 102 7.80 7.87 -4.67
CA ARG A 102 6.67 8.37 -5.47
C ARG A 102 7.09 8.76 -6.89
N SER A 103 8.37 9.05 -7.11
CA SER A 103 8.92 9.24 -8.45
C SER A 103 9.17 7.88 -9.09
N GLU A 104 8.58 7.66 -10.26
CA GLU A 104 8.77 6.45 -11.07
C GLU A 104 10.26 6.21 -11.38
N GLN A 105 11.01 7.28 -11.65
CA GLN A 105 12.44 7.23 -11.92
C GLN A 105 13.24 6.73 -10.71
N LEU A 106 12.81 7.04 -9.49
CA LEU A 106 13.52 6.67 -8.26
C LEU A 106 12.98 5.38 -7.62
N GLU A 107 11.73 4.99 -7.88
CA GLU A 107 11.10 3.84 -7.21
C GLU A 107 11.89 2.54 -7.45
N SER A 108 12.15 2.23 -8.71
CA SER A 108 12.90 1.02 -9.10
C SER A 108 14.33 1.06 -8.58
N ARG A 109 14.99 2.21 -8.70
CA ARG A 109 16.36 2.43 -8.23
C ARG A 109 16.48 2.23 -6.73
N ILE A 110 15.63 2.89 -5.93
CA ILE A 110 15.67 2.81 -4.47
C ILE A 110 15.41 1.38 -3.98
N LYS A 111 14.47 0.64 -4.59
CA LYS A 111 14.24 -0.78 -4.27
C LYS A 111 15.49 -1.64 -4.47
N GLN A 112 16.36 -1.31 -5.43
CA GLN A 112 17.61 -2.03 -5.67
C GLN A 112 18.73 -1.62 -4.69
N MET A 113 18.69 -0.39 -4.14
CA MET A 113 19.77 0.16 -3.30
C MET A 113 19.63 -0.16 -1.80
N THR A 114 18.45 -0.60 -1.34
CA THR A 114 18.10 -0.71 0.10
C THR A 114 18.98 -1.67 0.92
N GLU A 115 19.73 -2.56 0.29
CA GLU A 115 20.61 -3.53 0.97
C GLU A 115 22.10 -3.18 0.91
N GLN A 116 22.49 -2.17 0.12
CA GLN A 116 23.88 -1.81 -0.10
C GLN A 116 24.24 -0.47 0.57
N LEU A 117 25.45 -0.39 1.13
CA LEU A 117 25.92 0.83 1.78
C LEU A 117 26.13 1.97 0.79
N PHE A 118 26.76 1.67 -0.34
CA PHE A 118 27.22 2.64 -1.32
C PHE A 118 26.84 2.20 -2.72
N ASN A 119 26.01 3.01 -3.39
CA ASN A 119 25.35 2.67 -4.64
C ASN A 119 25.68 3.70 -5.70
N ARG A 120 25.91 3.27 -6.94
CA ARG A 120 26.04 4.17 -8.09
C ARG A 120 24.65 4.56 -8.59
N ILE A 121 24.46 5.85 -8.84
CA ILE A 121 23.25 6.42 -9.44
C ILE A 121 23.62 7.19 -10.70
N THR A 122 22.64 7.47 -11.54
CA THR A 122 22.84 8.30 -12.72
C THR A 122 22.86 9.78 -12.34
N LYS A 123 23.32 10.64 -13.25
CA LYS A 123 23.29 12.08 -13.04
C LYS A 123 21.86 12.60 -12.90
N GLU A 124 20.95 12.09 -13.72
CA GLU A 124 19.54 12.49 -13.73
C GLU A 124 18.86 12.11 -12.41
N GLU A 125 19.16 10.92 -11.87
CA GLU A 125 18.69 10.51 -10.55
C GLU A 125 19.24 11.43 -9.45
N PHE A 126 20.53 11.77 -9.51
CA PHE A 126 21.19 12.67 -8.56
C PHE A 126 20.59 14.08 -8.57
N ASP A 127 20.47 14.68 -9.76
CA ASP A 127 19.92 16.02 -9.96
C ASP A 127 18.45 16.09 -9.49
N LEU A 128 17.66 15.05 -9.77
CA LEU A 128 16.28 14.95 -9.29
C LEU A 128 16.21 14.92 -7.75
N ILE A 129 17.01 14.08 -7.09
CA ILE A 129 16.99 13.98 -5.62
C ILE A 129 17.43 15.30 -4.97
N ILE A 130 18.43 15.98 -5.54
CA ILE A 130 18.81 17.32 -5.06
C ILE A 130 17.66 18.31 -5.24
N GLY A 131 17.04 18.36 -6.42
CA GLY A 131 15.92 19.26 -6.66
C GLY A 131 14.74 19.03 -5.70
N LEU A 132 14.45 17.77 -5.38
CA LEU A 132 13.46 17.40 -4.37
C LEU A 132 13.89 17.84 -2.97
N GLY A 133 15.13 17.54 -2.57
CA GLY A 133 15.67 17.90 -1.26
C GLY A 133 15.79 19.42 -1.04
N GLN A 134 15.94 20.20 -2.10
CA GLN A 134 15.94 21.66 -2.08
C GLN A 134 14.53 22.26 -2.14
N GLY A 135 13.50 21.44 -2.40
CA GLY A 135 12.12 21.90 -2.59
C GLY A 135 11.88 22.61 -3.93
N ALA A 136 12.87 22.63 -4.84
CA ALA A 136 12.75 23.20 -6.18
C ALA A 136 11.87 22.33 -7.09
N ILE A 137 11.81 21.03 -6.80
CA ILE A 137 10.95 20.04 -7.44
C ILE A 137 10.03 19.46 -6.37
N LYS A 138 8.78 19.18 -6.72
CA LYS A 138 7.85 18.40 -5.89
C LYS A 138 7.35 17.21 -6.69
N ILE A 139 7.16 16.06 -6.03
CA ILE A 139 6.48 14.92 -6.65
C ILE A 139 4.97 15.11 -6.45
N PRO A 140 4.19 15.33 -7.52
CA PRO A 140 2.74 15.45 -7.40
C PRO A 140 2.15 14.12 -6.91
N ARG A 141 1.12 14.22 -6.08
CA ARG A 141 0.23 13.09 -5.77
C ARG A 141 -1.01 13.17 -6.63
N TYR A 142 -1.65 12.03 -6.80
CA TYR A 142 -2.78 11.89 -7.71
C TYR A 142 -3.97 11.34 -6.95
N PHE A 143 -5.14 11.90 -7.18
CA PHE A 143 -6.37 11.50 -6.51
C PHE A 143 -7.52 11.40 -7.51
N LEU A 144 -8.45 10.50 -7.22
CA LEU A 144 -9.76 10.46 -7.86
C LEU A 144 -10.75 11.13 -6.91
N LEU A 145 -11.47 12.14 -7.37
CA LEU A 145 -12.49 12.83 -6.58
C LEU A 145 -13.86 12.67 -7.23
N THR A 146 -14.81 12.11 -6.49
CA THR A 146 -16.18 11.88 -6.95
C THR A 146 -17.06 13.06 -6.54
N GLU A 147 -17.58 13.78 -7.53
CA GLU A 147 -18.45 14.93 -7.32
C GLU A 147 -19.65 14.95 -8.28
N GLU A 148 -20.70 15.62 -7.85
CA GLU A 148 -21.92 15.82 -8.64
C GLU A 148 -22.08 17.29 -9.08
N ILE A 149 -21.06 18.11 -8.79
CA ILE A 149 -20.97 19.51 -9.21
C ILE A 149 -20.74 19.54 -10.72
N GLN A 150 -21.41 20.48 -11.40
CA GLN A 150 -21.08 20.82 -12.78
C GLN A 150 -19.89 21.79 -12.77
N PHE A 151 -18.75 21.32 -13.25
CA PHE A 151 -17.51 22.09 -13.29
C PHE A 151 -17.41 22.94 -14.56
N GLU A 152 -16.71 24.06 -14.44
CA GLU A 152 -16.31 24.96 -15.51
C GLU A 152 -14.79 25.10 -15.47
N SER A 153 -14.17 25.13 -16.66
CA SER A 153 -12.72 25.26 -16.83
C SER A 153 -12.16 26.50 -16.13
N ASP A 154 -11.00 26.33 -15.49
CA ASP A 154 -10.26 27.34 -14.74
C ASP A 154 -10.97 27.97 -13.53
N GLN A 155 -12.07 27.38 -13.05
CA GLN A 155 -12.75 27.82 -11.82
C GLN A 155 -12.30 27.05 -10.58
N THR A 156 -12.39 27.70 -9.42
CA THR A 156 -12.11 27.09 -8.11
C THR A 156 -13.42 26.73 -7.40
N TYR A 157 -13.46 25.52 -6.84
CA TYR A 157 -14.63 24.97 -6.19
C TYR A 157 -14.33 24.56 -4.75
N THR A 158 -15.26 24.87 -3.85
CA THR A 158 -15.22 24.41 -2.46
C THR A 158 -15.84 23.03 -2.35
N ILE A 159 -15.04 22.05 -1.92
CA ILE A 159 -15.49 20.67 -1.71
C ILE A 159 -15.57 20.37 -0.23
N PHE A 160 -16.79 20.19 0.29
CA PHE A 160 -16.99 19.86 1.70
C PHE A 160 -16.61 18.41 1.99
N THR A 161 -15.86 18.20 3.07
CA THR A 161 -15.35 16.87 3.49
C THR A 161 -16.37 16.09 4.34
N HIS A 162 -17.45 16.75 4.76
CA HIS A 162 -18.57 16.19 5.49
C HIS A 162 -19.89 16.41 4.72
N THR A 163 -20.88 15.56 4.96
CA THR A 163 -22.25 15.78 4.51
C THR A 163 -22.87 16.97 5.25
N VAL A 164 -24.03 17.46 4.79
CA VAL A 164 -24.76 18.54 5.46
C VAL A 164 -25.08 18.26 6.94
N ASN A 165 -25.17 16.98 7.31
CA ASN A 165 -25.41 16.51 8.68
C ASN A 165 -24.12 16.29 9.49
N GLY A 166 -22.94 16.58 8.91
CA GLY A 166 -21.65 16.51 9.61
C GLY A 166 -21.06 15.11 9.63
N ILE A 167 -21.58 14.19 8.81
CA ILE A 167 -21.01 12.85 8.64
C ILE A 167 -19.82 12.96 7.69
N LYS A 168 -18.66 12.43 8.10
CA LYS A 168 -17.47 12.37 7.25
C LYS A 168 -17.78 11.64 5.94
N ARG A 169 -17.36 12.23 4.83
CA ARG A 169 -17.46 11.56 3.52
C ARG A 169 -16.51 10.36 3.49
N ASN A 170 -16.91 9.33 2.73
CA ASN A 170 -16.08 8.14 2.57
C ASN A 170 -14.75 8.52 1.92
N GLY A 171 -13.66 8.01 2.51
CA GLY A 171 -12.30 8.40 2.13
C GLY A 171 -11.80 9.63 2.89
N TYR A 172 -12.44 10.03 4.00
CA TYR A 172 -12.08 11.21 4.81
C TYR A 172 -10.57 11.35 5.08
N THR A 173 -9.88 10.24 5.35
CA THR A 173 -8.45 10.21 5.62
C THR A 173 -7.63 10.79 4.47
N TYR A 174 -8.05 10.60 3.21
CA TYR A 174 -7.36 11.19 2.06
C TYR A 174 -7.50 12.71 2.01
N TYR A 175 -8.65 13.29 2.38
CA TYR A 175 -8.78 14.75 2.47
C TYR A 175 -7.79 15.37 3.45
N THR A 176 -7.51 14.70 4.57
CA THR A 176 -6.51 15.17 5.55
C THR A 176 -5.07 15.06 5.06
N GLN A 177 -4.83 14.33 3.98
CA GLN A 177 -3.51 14.15 3.39
C GLN A 177 -3.25 15.13 2.25
N LEU A 178 -4.28 15.75 1.66
CA LEU A 178 -4.13 16.63 0.49
C LEU A 178 -3.27 17.87 0.81
N GLU A 179 -2.40 18.20 -0.15
CA GLU A 179 -1.55 19.39 -0.16
C GLU A 179 -1.81 20.18 -1.44
N ILE A 180 -1.52 21.48 -1.40
CA ILE A 180 -1.65 22.37 -2.55
C ILE A 180 -0.79 21.84 -3.71
N GLY A 181 -1.40 21.72 -4.89
CA GLY A 181 -0.79 21.20 -6.12
C GLY A 181 -0.95 19.67 -6.33
N ASP A 182 -1.57 18.95 -5.39
CA ASP A 182 -1.97 17.56 -5.65
C ASP A 182 -2.97 17.50 -6.81
N GLN A 183 -2.75 16.57 -7.74
CA GLN A 183 -3.51 16.42 -8.97
C GLN A 183 -4.77 15.58 -8.75
N ILE A 184 -5.86 15.95 -9.40
CA ILE A 184 -7.19 15.35 -9.24
C ILE A 184 -7.75 14.97 -10.61
N ILE A 185 -8.32 13.77 -10.71
CA ILE A 185 -9.27 13.39 -11.76
C ILE A 185 -10.67 13.42 -11.15
N PHE A 186 -11.59 14.13 -11.82
CA PHE A 186 -12.97 14.22 -11.38
C PHE A 186 -13.81 13.10 -11.97
N LEU A 187 -14.49 12.35 -11.10
CA LEU A 187 -15.48 11.34 -11.45
C LEU A 187 -16.87 11.91 -11.20
N SER A 188 -17.75 11.87 -12.20
CA SER A 188 -19.14 12.30 -12.07
C SER A 188 -20.10 11.14 -12.20
N ARG A 189 -20.96 10.99 -11.16
CA ARG A 189 -22.04 10.00 -11.17
C ARG A 189 -23.15 10.36 -12.16
N ASN A 190 -23.36 11.66 -12.37
CA ASN A 190 -24.36 12.17 -13.31
C ASN A 190 -23.94 11.95 -14.77
N ALA A 191 -22.64 11.79 -15.02
CA ALA A 191 -22.08 11.50 -16.34
C ALA A 191 -21.90 9.99 -16.58
N ASN A 192 -22.92 9.17 -16.26
CA ASN A 192 -22.85 7.71 -16.39
C ASN A 192 -21.63 7.10 -15.66
N GLN A 193 -21.33 7.61 -14.46
CA GLN A 193 -20.15 7.22 -13.68
C GLN A 193 -18.85 7.29 -14.50
N SER A 194 -18.59 8.46 -15.10
CA SER A 194 -17.39 8.67 -15.93
C SER A 194 -16.44 9.65 -15.30
N ILE A 195 -15.14 9.48 -15.59
CA ILE A 195 -14.18 10.57 -15.38
C ILE A 195 -14.50 11.68 -16.39
N ILE A 196 -14.45 12.93 -15.96
CA ILE A 196 -14.94 14.07 -16.76
C ILE A 196 -13.93 15.20 -16.92
N GLY A 197 -12.94 15.30 -16.03
CA GLY A 197 -11.92 16.34 -16.13
C GLY A 197 -10.77 16.16 -15.17
N THR A 198 -9.83 17.08 -15.26
CA THR A 198 -8.64 17.15 -14.40
C THR A 198 -8.62 18.45 -13.60
N GLY A 199 -7.87 18.45 -12.51
CA GLY A 199 -7.70 19.63 -11.66
C GLY A 199 -6.57 19.44 -10.66
N GLU A 200 -6.47 20.39 -9.74
CA GLU A 200 -5.53 20.33 -8.64
C GLU A 200 -6.14 20.89 -7.35
N VAL A 201 -5.57 20.50 -6.21
CA VAL A 201 -5.88 21.10 -4.91
C VAL A 201 -5.30 22.52 -4.88
N SER A 202 -6.17 23.52 -4.73
CA SER A 202 -5.76 24.93 -4.59
C SER A 202 -5.61 25.35 -3.13
N ASP A 203 -6.39 24.76 -2.22
CA ASP A 203 -6.19 24.90 -0.78
C ASP A 203 -6.47 23.59 -0.03
N SER A 204 -5.62 23.33 0.96
CA SER A 204 -5.68 22.15 1.82
C SER A 204 -6.88 22.19 2.77
N ILE A 205 -7.08 21.13 3.55
CA ILE A 205 -8.22 21.03 4.46
C ILE A 205 -8.26 22.18 5.47
N HIS A 206 -9.35 22.93 5.47
CA HIS A 206 -9.60 24.05 6.38
C HIS A 206 -11.08 24.15 6.72
N LYS A 207 -11.43 25.07 7.62
CA LYS A 207 -12.81 25.27 8.08
C LYS A 207 -13.30 26.66 7.72
N LEU A 208 -14.37 26.73 6.93
CA LEU A 208 -15.05 27.98 6.63
C LEU A 208 -15.90 28.44 7.83
N PRO A 209 -16.32 29.72 7.86
CA PRO A 209 -17.33 30.18 8.81
C PRO A 209 -18.60 29.32 8.75
N PRO A 210 -19.38 29.23 9.85
CA PRO A 210 -20.61 28.45 9.90
C PRO A 210 -21.53 28.75 8.70
N GLN A 211 -21.89 27.71 7.96
CA GLN A 211 -22.74 27.81 6.78
C GLN A 211 -24.19 27.48 7.15
N PRO A 212 -25.18 28.31 6.77
CA PRO A 212 -26.59 28.00 6.99
C PRO A 212 -26.96 26.63 6.43
N GLY A 213 -27.64 25.80 7.23
CA GLY A 213 -28.11 24.47 6.82
C GLY A 213 -27.05 23.37 6.81
N ARG A 214 -25.83 23.62 7.32
CA ARG A 214 -24.75 22.62 7.44
C ARG A 214 -24.27 22.57 8.88
N THR A 215 -24.03 21.37 9.42
CA THR A 215 -23.48 21.22 10.78
C THR A 215 -21.96 21.26 10.83
N ASP A 216 -21.28 21.00 9.71
CA ASP A 216 -19.84 21.16 9.59
C ASP A 216 -19.46 21.86 8.26
N SER A 217 -18.46 22.73 8.36
CA SER A 217 -17.97 23.60 7.28
C SER A 217 -16.52 23.30 6.88
N THR A 218 -16.01 22.12 7.24
CA THR A 218 -14.68 21.66 6.83
C THR A 218 -14.69 21.30 5.34
N CYS A 219 -13.74 21.84 4.60
CA CYS A 219 -13.65 21.72 3.16
C CYS A 219 -12.19 21.73 2.67
N ILE A 220 -12.03 21.42 1.39
CA ILE A 220 -10.85 21.73 0.58
C ILE A 220 -11.27 22.67 -0.54
N GLU A 221 -10.31 23.32 -1.20
CA GLU A 221 -10.54 24.00 -2.46
C GLU A 221 -9.79 23.30 -3.59
N VAL A 222 -10.48 23.14 -4.72
CA VAL A 222 -9.93 22.50 -5.91
C VAL A 222 -10.09 23.43 -7.11
N LYS A 223 -9.03 23.60 -7.90
CA LYS A 223 -9.10 24.27 -9.19
C LYS A 223 -9.38 23.23 -10.27
N TYR A 224 -10.46 23.40 -11.02
CA TYR A 224 -10.76 22.57 -12.19
C TYR A 224 -9.97 23.12 -13.38
N HIS A 225 -9.22 22.28 -14.09
CA HIS A 225 -8.41 22.72 -15.23
C HIS A 225 -9.23 22.65 -16.50
N GLU A 226 -9.50 21.44 -16.97
CA GLU A 226 -10.14 21.21 -18.26
C GLU A 226 -10.98 19.93 -18.25
N ASP A 227 -11.93 19.88 -19.18
CA ASP A 227 -12.67 18.68 -19.49
C ASP A 227 -11.78 17.68 -20.22
N ILE A 228 -11.98 16.40 -19.94
CA ILE A 228 -11.38 15.29 -20.70
C ILE A 228 -12.49 14.50 -21.39
N ASN A 229 -12.16 13.70 -22.40
CA ASN A 229 -13.17 12.82 -23.01
C ASN A 229 -13.68 11.84 -21.95
N PRO A 230 -15.01 11.78 -21.71
CA PRO A 230 -15.50 10.97 -20.62
C PRO A 230 -15.25 9.47 -20.83
N VAL A 231 -14.72 8.81 -19.80
CA VAL A 231 -14.52 7.36 -19.78
C VAL A 231 -15.26 6.79 -18.59
N ASN A 232 -16.22 5.90 -18.85
CA ASN A 232 -17.02 5.31 -17.78
C ASN A 232 -16.21 4.28 -16.97
N ILE A 233 -16.62 4.04 -15.72
CA ILE A 233 -15.99 3.05 -14.83
C ILE A 233 -15.87 1.67 -15.47
N GLY A 234 -16.88 1.24 -16.24
CA GLY A 234 -16.88 -0.06 -16.93
C GLY A 234 -15.74 -0.19 -17.94
N GLU A 235 -15.44 0.88 -18.67
CA GLU A 235 -14.31 0.98 -19.60
C GLU A 235 -12.99 1.07 -18.85
N LEU A 236 -12.89 1.94 -17.84
CA LEU A 236 -11.69 2.05 -16.99
C LEU A 236 -11.28 0.69 -16.42
N ASN A 237 -12.26 -0.11 -15.98
CA ASN A 237 -12.03 -1.46 -15.45
C ASN A 237 -11.44 -2.46 -16.46
N ARG A 238 -11.45 -2.18 -17.77
CA ARG A 238 -10.79 -3.02 -18.79
C ARG A 238 -9.27 -2.82 -18.80
N HIS A 239 -8.77 -1.68 -18.35
CA HIS A 239 -7.34 -1.39 -18.35
C HIS A 239 -6.60 -2.19 -17.27
N GLN A 240 -5.46 -2.79 -17.62
CA GLN A 240 -4.76 -3.72 -16.72
C GLN A 240 -4.30 -3.10 -15.39
N THR A 241 -3.95 -1.82 -15.40
CA THR A 241 -3.52 -1.04 -14.21
C THR A 241 -4.69 -0.55 -13.36
N LEU A 242 -5.90 -0.49 -13.94
CA LEU A 242 -7.10 0.07 -13.31
C LEU A 242 -8.12 -1.01 -12.92
N LYS A 243 -8.04 -2.20 -13.51
CA LYS A 243 -8.93 -3.32 -13.19
C LYS A 243 -8.85 -3.65 -11.71
N LYS A 244 -10.02 -3.89 -11.11
CA LYS A 244 -10.17 -4.32 -9.71
C LYS A 244 -9.78 -3.26 -8.67
N LEU A 245 -9.68 -1.99 -9.04
CA LEU A 245 -9.61 -0.92 -8.05
C LEU A 245 -10.96 -0.82 -7.34
N TYR A 246 -10.96 -0.94 -6.01
CA TYR A 246 -12.18 -0.99 -5.21
C TYR A 246 -13.03 0.29 -5.33
N PHE A 247 -12.41 1.43 -5.57
CA PHE A 247 -13.11 2.72 -5.78
C PHE A 247 -13.64 2.92 -7.20
N LEU A 248 -13.29 2.02 -8.13
CA LEU A 248 -13.88 1.93 -9.48
C LEU A 248 -14.88 0.77 -9.57
N GLN A 249 -15.49 0.35 -8.46
CA GLN A 249 -16.61 -0.60 -8.48
C GLN A 249 -17.91 0.18 -8.43
N ASP A 250 -18.96 -0.28 -9.14
CA ASP A 250 -20.26 0.39 -9.20
C ASP A 250 -20.91 0.56 -7.81
N SER A 251 -20.59 -0.33 -6.86
CA SER A 251 -21.04 -0.28 -5.48
C SER A 251 -20.26 0.71 -4.59
N SER A 252 -19.17 1.28 -5.10
CA SER A 252 -18.26 2.09 -4.30
C SER A 252 -18.89 3.42 -3.91
N LYS A 253 -18.91 3.68 -2.60
CA LYS A 253 -19.36 4.96 -2.05
C LYS A 253 -18.21 5.94 -1.78
N GLN A 254 -16.99 5.64 -2.24
CA GLN A 254 -15.82 6.49 -2.01
C GLN A 254 -16.00 7.86 -2.66
N SER A 255 -15.82 8.93 -1.88
CA SER A 255 -15.85 10.31 -2.40
C SER A 255 -14.47 10.76 -2.88
N ILE A 256 -13.41 10.17 -2.34
CA ILE A 256 -12.04 10.44 -2.75
C ILE A 256 -11.22 9.16 -2.60
N ALA A 257 -10.27 8.95 -3.49
CA ALA A 257 -9.29 7.87 -3.39
C ALA A 257 -7.92 8.33 -3.90
N ASN A 258 -6.85 7.78 -3.33
CA ASN A 258 -5.50 8.00 -3.81
C ASN A 258 -5.24 7.13 -5.05
N LEU A 259 -4.53 7.69 -6.03
CA LEU A 259 -4.08 7.04 -7.25
C LEU A 259 -2.56 6.97 -7.27
N THR A 260 -2.02 5.87 -7.78
CA THR A 260 -0.62 5.88 -8.26
C THR A 260 -0.52 6.71 -9.54
N LYS A 261 0.67 7.24 -9.84
CA LYS A 261 0.91 7.92 -11.12
C LYS A 261 0.50 7.06 -12.32
N ALA A 262 0.87 5.78 -12.31
CA ALA A 262 0.50 4.84 -13.37
C ALA A 262 -1.01 4.65 -13.53
N GLN A 263 -1.79 4.77 -12.45
CA GLN A 263 -3.26 4.74 -12.51
C GLN A 263 -3.82 6.06 -13.07
N TYR A 264 -3.29 7.20 -12.63
CA TYR A 264 -3.66 8.50 -13.17
C TYR A 264 -3.38 8.57 -14.67
N ASP A 265 -2.17 8.24 -15.10
CA ASP A 265 -1.75 8.25 -16.50
C ASP A 265 -2.62 7.31 -17.35
N ALA A 266 -2.92 6.10 -16.84
CA ALA A 266 -3.82 5.17 -17.52
C ALA A 266 -5.22 5.74 -17.75
N MET A 267 -5.78 6.47 -16.78
CA MET A 267 -7.09 7.12 -16.95
C MET A 267 -7.04 8.21 -18.02
N ILE A 268 -5.97 9.01 -18.05
CA ILE A 268 -5.74 10.04 -19.06
C ILE A 268 -5.53 9.42 -20.46
N ASP A 269 -4.74 8.36 -20.57
CA ASP A 269 -4.49 7.65 -21.84
C ASP A 269 -5.76 7.04 -22.42
N MET A 270 -6.62 6.47 -21.57
CA MET A 270 -7.92 5.96 -22.01
C MET A 270 -8.82 7.09 -22.51
N SER A 271 -8.82 8.24 -21.82
CA SER A 271 -9.57 9.42 -22.25
C SER A 271 -9.05 9.99 -23.58
N ASN A 272 -7.74 10.02 -23.78
CA ASN A 272 -7.12 10.48 -25.02
C ASN A 272 -7.29 9.49 -26.19
N GLY A 273 -7.85 8.30 -25.95
CA GLY A 273 -7.99 7.24 -26.96
C GLY A 273 -6.65 6.67 -27.43
N THR A 274 -5.56 6.89 -26.68
CA THR A 274 -4.22 6.39 -26.98
C THR A 274 -4.02 4.96 -26.48
N TYR A 275 -4.90 4.48 -25.60
CA TYR A 275 -4.94 3.08 -25.18
C TYR A 275 -5.31 2.17 -26.35
N LYS A 276 -4.32 1.42 -26.84
CA LYS A 276 -4.53 0.26 -27.72
C LYS A 276 -4.48 -0.98 -26.85
N GLU A 277 -5.61 -1.65 -26.73
CA GLU A 277 -5.70 -2.94 -26.06
C GLU A 277 -4.67 -3.88 -26.68
N SER A 278 -3.71 -4.36 -25.89
CA SER A 278 -2.70 -5.31 -26.35
C SER A 278 -3.44 -6.51 -26.94
N SER A 279 -3.21 -6.78 -28.22
CA SER A 279 -3.84 -7.85 -29.01
C SER A 279 -3.53 -9.29 -28.52
N SER A 280 -2.98 -9.43 -27.31
CA SER A 280 -2.87 -10.69 -26.58
C SER A 280 -4.09 -11.03 -25.71
N ASN A 281 -5.09 -10.14 -25.62
CA ASN A 281 -6.29 -10.35 -24.79
C ASN A 281 -7.59 -10.43 -25.61
N GLN A 282 -7.58 -11.10 -26.77
CA GLN A 282 -8.81 -11.69 -27.29
C GLN A 282 -9.17 -12.92 -26.45
N TYR A 283 -9.75 -12.69 -25.28
CA TYR A 283 -10.71 -13.62 -24.71
C TYR A 283 -12.02 -12.87 -24.58
N GLU A 284 -12.80 -12.94 -25.67
CA GLU A 284 -14.21 -12.63 -25.64
C GLU A 284 -14.87 -13.35 -24.46
N MET A 285 -15.67 -12.58 -23.72
CA MET A 285 -16.73 -13.09 -22.86
C MET A 285 -17.56 -14.09 -23.65
N SER A 286 -17.25 -15.37 -23.49
CA SER A 286 -18.20 -16.43 -23.66
C SER A 286 -18.53 -16.93 -22.25
N VAL A 287 -19.81 -16.90 -21.92
CA VAL A 287 -20.37 -17.64 -20.79
C VAL A 287 -20.18 -19.11 -21.12
N GLN A 288 -18.98 -19.64 -20.92
CA GLN A 288 -18.70 -21.06 -20.99
C GLN A 288 -18.58 -21.60 -19.58
N ARG A 289 -19.44 -22.58 -19.31
CA ARG A 289 -19.30 -23.56 -18.24
C ARG A 289 -17.92 -24.20 -18.38
N GLU A 290 -16.91 -23.67 -17.71
CA GLU A 290 -15.66 -24.41 -17.54
C GLU A 290 -15.76 -25.23 -16.27
N GLN A 291 -16.22 -26.46 -16.49
CA GLN A 291 -15.79 -27.62 -15.74
C GLN A 291 -14.26 -27.65 -15.67
N GLU A 292 -13.75 -27.86 -14.46
CA GLU A 292 -12.64 -28.75 -14.16
C GLU A 292 -11.45 -28.72 -15.13
N ASN A 293 -10.43 -27.89 -14.85
CA ASN A 293 -9.00 -28.24 -14.96
C ASN A 293 -8.03 -27.08 -14.65
N GLU A 294 -8.27 -26.27 -13.61
CA GLU A 294 -7.13 -25.72 -12.84
C GLU A 294 -6.74 -26.76 -11.78
N PRO A 295 -5.45 -27.00 -11.52
CA PRO A 295 -5.05 -27.81 -10.36
C PRO A 295 -5.67 -27.13 -9.13
N LYS A 296 -6.62 -27.81 -8.47
CA LYS A 296 -7.41 -27.30 -7.34
C LYS A 296 -6.47 -26.70 -6.29
N LYS A 297 -6.21 -25.39 -6.39
CA LYS A 297 -5.49 -24.66 -5.36
C LYS A 297 -6.43 -24.66 -4.16
N ASP A 298 -6.04 -25.39 -3.14
CA ASP A 298 -6.90 -25.76 -2.05
C ASP A 298 -7.23 -24.51 -1.23
N LYS A 299 -8.41 -23.95 -1.49
CA LYS A 299 -8.77 -22.59 -1.06
C LYS A 299 -8.90 -22.52 0.47
N PRO A 300 -8.35 -21.47 1.11
CA PRO A 300 -8.29 -21.38 2.58
C PRO A 300 -9.65 -21.10 3.22
N ILE A 301 -10.62 -20.56 2.47
CA ILE A 301 -11.95 -20.25 2.98
C ILE A 301 -12.97 -21.18 2.32
N ILE A 302 -13.87 -21.74 3.11
CA ILE A 302 -14.98 -22.59 2.67
C ILE A 302 -16.27 -21.91 3.10
N LEU A 303 -17.11 -21.54 2.14
CA LEU A 303 -18.46 -21.05 2.42
C LEU A 303 -19.43 -22.22 2.29
N MET A 304 -20.03 -22.63 3.40
CA MET A 304 -21.02 -23.69 3.45
C MET A 304 -22.42 -23.09 3.43
N LEU A 305 -23.13 -23.28 2.32
CA LEU A 305 -24.54 -22.96 2.18
C LEU A 305 -25.38 -24.05 2.84
N CYS A 306 -26.20 -23.69 3.81
CA CYS A 306 -27.02 -24.62 4.57
C CYS A 306 -28.49 -24.21 4.52
N ASP A 307 -29.37 -25.17 4.24
CA ASP A 307 -30.80 -24.93 4.10
C ASP A 307 -31.49 -24.58 5.43
N ASN A 308 -30.92 -25.00 6.55
CA ASN A 308 -31.43 -24.69 7.88
C ASN A 308 -30.30 -24.49 8.91
N LYS A 309 -30.59 -23.68 9.95
CA LYS A 309 -29.65 -23.35 11.03
C LYS A 309 -29.30 -24.52 11.94
N GLU A 310 -30.25 -25.41 12.18
CA GLU A 310 -30.08 -26.52 13.13
C GLU A 310 -29.13 -27.62 12.62
N ASP A 311 -28.97 -27.75 11.30
CA ASP A 311 -28.12 -28.74 10.67
C ASP A 311 -26.78 -28.18 10.19
N GLY A 312 -26.67 -26.86 9.96
CA GLY A 312 -25.44 -26.24 9.46
C GLY A 312 -24.22 -26.55 10.33
N LEU A 313 -24.32 -26.32 11.65
CA LEU A 313 -23.22 -26.58 12.57
C LEU A 313 -22.88 -28.08 12.69
N LYS A 314 -23.90 -28.97 12.63
CA LYS A 314 -23.69 -30.43 12.64
C LYS A 314 -22.95 -30.89 11.39
N LYS A 315 -23.32 -30.36 10.22
CA LYS A 315 -22.70 -30.64 8.93
C LYS A 315 -21.26 -30.13 8.87
N ALA A 316 -21.01 -28.92 9.35
CA ALA A 316 -19.65 -28.38 9.47
C ALA A 316 -18.80 -29.25 10.40
N LYS A 317 -19.35 -29.67 11.55
CA LYS A 317 -18.65 -30.56 12.48
C LYS A 317 -18.29 -31.90 11.84
N HIS A 318 -19.24 -32.53 11.16
CA HIS A 318 -19.00 -33.78 10.44
C HIS A 318 -17.94 -33.61 9.33
N TYR A 319 -17.97 -32.49 8.61
CA TYR A 319 -16.98 -32.17 7.58
C TYR A 319 -15.57 -32.01 8.17
N VAL A 320 -15.43 -31.26 9.26
CA VAL A 320 -14.16 -31.07 9.97
C VAL A 320 -13.61 -32.41 10.48
N GLU A 321 -14.44 -33.25 11.09
CA GLU A 321 -14.06 -34.58 11.57
C GLU A 321 -13.61 -35.51 10.43
N ARG A 322 -14.32 -35.49 9.30
CA ARG A 322 -13.97 -36.27 8.10
C ARG A 322 -12.60 -35.88 7.52
N GLU A 323 -12.26 -34.60 7.58
CA GLU A 323 -10.96 -34.07 7.12
C GLU A 323 -9.83 -34.26 8.14
N LEU A 324 -10.11 -34.97 9.25
CA LEU A 324 -9.21 -35.23 10.37
C LEU A 324 -8.66 -33.92 10.96
N ALA A 325 -9.50 -32.90 11.00
CA ALA A 325 -9.22 -31.59 11.57
C ALA A 325 -9.92 -31.43 12.94
N LYS A 326 -9.38 -30.52 13.76
CA LYS A 326 -10.00 -30.11 15.03
C LYS A 326 -10.71 -28.79 14.81
N GLY A 327 -12.02 -28.74 15.04
CA GLY A 327 -12.82 -27.54 14.82
C GLY A 327 -12.77 -26.58 16.00
N ILE A 328 -12.60 -25.29 15.70
CA ILE A 328 -12.77 -24.19 16.64
C ILE A 328 -14.04 -23.47 16.23
N TYR A 329 -15.08 -23.59 17.04
CA TYR A 329 -16.42 -23.13 16.68
C TYR A 329 -16.73 -21.81 17.35
N THR A 330 -17.21 -20.85 16.57
CA THR A 330 -17.70 -19.55 17.02
C THR A 330 -18.94 -19.14 16.22
N VAL A 331 -19.58 -18.05 16.62
CA VAL A 331 -20.80 -17.52 15.98
C VAL A 331 -20.53 -16.09 15.53
N GLY A 332 -20.92 -15.79 14.30
CA GLY A 332 -20.87 -14.46 13.70
C GLY A 332 -21.85 -13.51 14.37
N HIS A 333 -21.37 -12.29 14.61
CA HIS A 333 -22.13 -11.20 15.20
C HIS A 333 -21.81 -9.90 14.45
N PRO A 334 -22.73 -8.92 14.36
CA PRO A 334 -22.40 -7.61 13.79
C PRO A 334 -21.23 -6.89 14.48
N ASP A 335 -20.97 -7.19 15.75
CA ASP A 335 -19.83 -6.65 16.51
C ASP A 335 -18.53 -7.45 16.36
N PHE A 336 -18.53 -8.46 15.47
CA PHE A 336 -17.33 -9.23 15.17
C PHE A 336 -16.32 -8.29 14.51
N SER A 337 -15.12 -8.19 15.07
CA SER A 337 -14.14 -7.18 14.71
C SER A 337 -12.80 -7.77 14.31
N GLU A 338 -11.96 -6.95 13.67
CA GLU A 338 -10.57 -7.29 13.36
C GLU A 338 -9.79 -7.79 14.59
N GLU A 339 -10.03 -7.20 15.76
CA GLU A 339 -9.41 -7.61 17.03
C GLU A 339 -9.71 -9.07 17.39
N MET A 340 -10.90 -9.58 17.04
CA MET A 340 -11.28 -10.97 17.29
C MET A 340 -10.56 -11.94 16.33
N LEU A 341 -10.25 -11.50 15.10
CA LEU A 341 -9.55 -12.32 14.10
C LEU A 341 -8.04 -12.30 14.28
N TYR A 342 -7.47 -11.12 14.52
CA TYR A 342 -6.02 -10.88 14.49
C TYR A 342 -5.41 -10.67 15.87
N GLY A 343 -6.23 -10.37 16.87
CA GLY A 343 -5.79 -10.13 18.23
C GLY A 343 -5.70 -8.66 18.60
N ARG A 344 -5.45 -8.40 19.89
CA ARG A 344 -5.32 -7.06 20.45
C ARG A 344 -4.45 -7.06 21.70
N TYR A 345 -4.00 -5.88 22.10
CA TYR A 345 -3.39 -5.67 23.41
C TYR A 345 -4.45 -5.62 24.50
N LEU A 346 -4.23 -6.41 25.55
CA LEU A 346 -5.04 -6.43 26.76
C LEU A 346 -4.17 -6.08 27.97
N PRO A 347 -4.67 -5.29 28.93
CA PRO A 347 -3.99 -5.11 30.20
C PRO A 347 -4.10 -6.41 31.02
N ASN A 348 -3.01 -6.78 31.70
CA ASN A 348 -3.04 -7.79 32.75
C ASN A 348 -3.37 -7.15 34.12
N GLU A 349 -3.39 -7.96 35.18
CA GLU A 349 -3.70 -7.51 36.55
C GLU A 349 -2.75 -6.42 37.08
N SER A 350 -1.53 -6.31 36.55
CA SER A 350 -0.57 -5.26 36.90
C SER A 350 -0.62 -4.03 35.99
N GLY A 351 -1.55 -3.98 35.03
CA GLY A 351 -1.69 -2.89 34.05
C GLY A 351 -0.71 -2.97 32.87
N ALA A 352 0.16 -3.98 32.81
CA ALA A 352 1.03 -4.21 31.67
C ALA A 352 0.24 -4.80 30.50
N LEU A 353 0.52 -4.32 29.29
CA LEU A 353 -0.15 -4.79 28.08
C LEU A 353 0.49 -6.10 27.60
N TYR A 354 -0.34 -7.12 27.37
CA TYR A 354 0.04 -8.35 26.68
C TYR A 354 -0.79 -8.48 25.39
N TYR A 355 -0.18 -9.02 24.35
CA TYR A 355 -0.89 -9.27 23.10
C TYR A 355 -1.62 -10.61 23.20
N ARG A 356 -2.94 -10.58 23.03
CA ARG A 356 -3.78 -11.79 22.91
C ARG A 356 -4.08 -12.02 21.43
N GLU A 357 -3.70 -13.17 20.91
CA GLU A 357 -3.99 -13.56 19.52
C GLU A 357 -5.49 -13.77 19.31
N GLY A 358 -5.96 -13.42 18.11
CA GLY A 358 -7.32 -13.69 17.64
C GLY A 358 -7.44 -15.04 16.93
N PHE A 359 -8.65 -15.37 16.49
CA PHE A 359 -8.99 -16.68 15.91
C PHE A 359 -8.12 -17.10 14.72
N ILE A 360 -7.74 -16.17 13.83
CA ILE A 360 -6.88 -16.50 12.69
C ILE A 360 -5.43 -16.59 13.17
N THR A 361 -4.92 -15.55 13.80
CA THR A 361 -3.51 -15.48 14.23
C THR A 361 -3.10 -16.59 15.21
N GLY A 362 -4.00 -17.02 16.09
CA GLY A 362 -3.71 -18.04 17.10
C GLY A 362 -3.77 -19.47 16.59
N HIS A 363 -4.40 -19.72 15.43
CA HIS A 363 -4.65 -21.07 14.94
C HIS A 363 -4.10 -21.34 13.53
N ILE A 364 -3.78 -20.31 12.76
CA ILE A 364 -3.28 -20.47 11.38
C ILE A 364 -1.87 -21.07 11.30
N THR A 365 -1.08 -20.89 12.36
CA THR A 365 0.31 -21.35 12.45
C THR A 365 0.43 -22.75 13.05
N ASN A 366 -0.66 -23.29 13.61
CA ASN A 366 -0.62 -24.57 14.31
C ASN A 366 -0.35 -25.72 13.32
N SER A 367 0.52 -26.64 13.73
CA SER A 367 0.79 -27.88 13.00
C SER A 367 -0.37 -28.88 13.10
N GLU A 368 -1.15 -28.79 14.18
CA GLU A 368 -2.42 -29.49 14.29
C GLU A 368 -3.40 -28.87 13.28
N ARG A 369 -4.17 -29.69 12.56
CA ARG A 369 -5.16 -29.21 11.58
C ARG A 369 -6.35 -28.55 12.30
N GLU A 370 -6.13 -27.41 12.93
CA GLU A 370 -7.17 -26.67 13.63
C GLU A 370 -7.91 -25.76 12.66
N TRP A 371 -9.19 -26.02 12.40
CA TRP A 371 -9.99 -25.26 11.45
C TRP A 371 -10.96 -24.35 12.18
N LEU A 372 -11.04 -23.09 11.75
CA LEU A 372 -11.98 -22.11 12.30
C LEU A 372 -13.35 -22.31 11.65
N VAL A 373 -14.39 -22.49 12.44
CA VAL A 373 -15.79 -22.60 11.99
C VAL A 373 -16.58 -21.45 12.58
N ILE A 374 -17.20 -20.65 11.72
CA ILE A 374 -17.98 -19.48 12.09
C ILE A 374 -19.42 -19.69 11.63
N ASP A 375 -20.33 -19.87 12.58
CA ASP A 375 -21.76 -19.94 12.32
C ASP A 375 -22.33 -18.56 11.97
N GLN A 376 -23.39 -18.49 11.18
CA GLN A 376 -24.04 -17.23 10.76
C GLN A 376 -23.03 -16.21 10.20
N PHE A 377 -22.18 -16.70 9.30
CA PHE A 377 -21.08 -15.94 8.73
C PHE A 377 -21.57 -14.69 7.98
N GLU A 378 -22.79 -14.75 7.41
CA GLU A 378 -23.49 -13.62 6.80
C GLU A 378 -23.74 -12.43 7.73
N ARG A 379 -23.53 -12.57 9.04
CA ARG A 379 -23.69 -11.46 10.00
C ARG A 379 -22.41 -10.66 10.21
N ILE A 380 -21.29 -11.11 9.64
CA ILE A 380 -19.99 -10.48 9.81
C ILE A 380 -19.73 -9.53 8.65
N ASP A 381 -19.18 -8.36 8.97
CA ASP A 381 -18.68 -7.44 7.97
C ASP A 381 -17.47 -8.07 7.24
N PRO A 382 -17.53 -8.33 5.93
CA PRO A 382 -16.42 -8.96 5.21
C PRO A 382 -15.14 -8.11 5.19
N GLU A 383 -15.20 -6.80 5.44
CA GLU A 383 -14.03 -5.91 5.45
C GLU A 383 -13.02 -6.31 6.53
N ILE A 384 -13.47 -6.88 7.65
CA ILE A 384 -12.56 -7.28 8.74
C ILE A 384 -11.60 -8.40 8.33
N PHE A 385 -11.83 -9.09 7.21
CA PHE A 385 -10.93 -10.11 6.68
C PHE A 385 -9.85 -9.55 5.77
N GLN A 386 -9.88 -8.25 5.44
CA GLN A 386 -9.07 -7.65 4.38
C GLN A 386 -7.57 -7.86 4.59
N LEU A 387 -7.09 -7.76 5.84
CA LEU A 387 -5.68 -8.03 6.16
C LEU A 387 -5.29 -9.46 5.77
N PHE A 388 -6.14 -10.44 6.10
CA PHE A 388 -5.89 -11.84 5.76
C PHE A 388 -5.96 -12.07 4.24
N LEU A 389 -6.92 -11.47 3.54
CA LEU A 389 -7.04 -11.60 2.08
C LEU A 389 -5.80 -11.03 1.37
N ASN A 390 -5.28 -9.90 1.84
CA ASN A 390 -4.06 -9.31 1.28
C ASN A 390 -2.85 -10.23 1.47
N VAL A 391 -2.72 -10.86 2.64
CA VAL A 391 -1.68 -11.89 2.85
C VAL A 391 -1.85 -13.05 1.86
N LEU A 392 -3.07 -13.57 1.68
CA LEU A 392 -3.35 -14.65 0.73
C LEU A 392 -3.07 -14.27 -0.74
N ASP A 393 -3.19 -12.99 -1.08
CA ASP A 393 -2.82 -12.43 -2.38
C ASP A 393 -1.31 -12.22 -2.56
N GLY A 394 -0.51 -12.46 -1.51
CA GLY A 394 0.94 -12.40 -1.53
C GLY A 394 1.54 -11.09 -1.03
N TYR A 395 0.73 -10.19 -0.48
CA TYR A 395 1.24 -8.96 0.14
C TYR A 395 1.82 -9.24 1.52
N GLU A 396 2.87 -8.50 1.88
CA GLU A 396 3.36 -8.44 3.25
C GLU A 396 2.57 -7.38 4.03
N MET A 397 1.87 -7.82 5.08
CA MET A 397 1.04 -6.96 5.92
C MET A 397 1.71 -6.72 7.27
N THR A 398 1.62 -5.51 7.80
CA THR A 398 2.10 -5.20 9.16
C THR A 398 0.92 -5.28 10.13
N LEU A 399 1.06 -6.10 11.16
CA LEU A 399 0.09 -6.21 12.25
C LEU A 399 0.42 -5.19 13.36
N PRO A 400 -0.59 -4.67 14.07
CA PRO A 400 -0.40 -3.83 15.26
C PRO A 400 0.03 -4.67 16.47
N ARG A 401 1.09 -5.48 16.31
CA ARG A 401 1.71 -6.34 17.33
C ARG A 401 3.21 -6.10 17.30
N TYR A 402 3.82 -5.94 18.46
CA TYR A 402 5.26 -5.89 18.62
C TYR A 402 5.85 -7.27 18.94
N ASN A 403 6.98 -7.59 18.32
CA ASN A 403 7.79 -8.75 18.70
C ASN A 403 8.66 -8.43 19.94
N HIS A 404 9.45 -9.42 20.40
CA HIS A 404 10.34 -9.25 21.56
C HIS A 404 11.42 -8.17 21.37
N GLU A 405 11.71 -7.75 20.14
CA GLU A 405 12.66 -6.69 19.82
C GLU A 405 11.99 -5.30 19.74
N GLY A 406 10.69 -5.20 20.00
CA GLY A 406 9.94 -3.94 19.91
C GLY A 406 9.65 -3.49 18.47
N LYS A 407 9.76 -4.38 17.47
CA LYS A 407 9.38 -4.11 16.07
C LYS A 407 7.98 -4.64 15.79
N MET A 408 7.23 -3.91 14.95
CA MET A 408 5.94 -4.39 14.46
C MET A 408 6.11 -5.70 13.69
N VAL A 409 5.19 -6.63 13.94
CA VAL A 409 5.15 -7.95 13.34
C VAL A 409 4.66 -7.83 11.91
N LYS A 410 5.42 -8.42 10.99
CA LYS A 410 5.05 -8.58 9.58
C LYS A 410 4.47 -9.97 9.35
N TRP A 411 3.48 -10.04 8.48
CA TRP A 411 2.82 -11.26 8.06
C TRP A 411 2.80 -11.35 6.53
N SER A 412 3.42 -12.38 5.99
CA SER A 412 3.38 -12.77 4.58
C SER A 412 3.18 -14.29 4.43
N LEU A 413 3.11 -14.77 3.19
CA LEU A 413 3.11 -16.20 2.87
C LEU A 413 4.51 -16.83 2.89
N GLU A 414 5.57 -16.05 3.13
CA GLU A 414 6.93 -16.55 3.14
C GLU A 414 7.19 -17.50 4.32
N LYS A 415 8.12 -18.43 4.13
CA LYS A 415 8.42 -19.49 5.12
C LYS A 415 8.87 -18.93 6.47
N ASP A 416 9.55 -17.78 6.45
CA ASP A 416 10.14 -17.13 7.62
C ASP A 416 9.28 -15.97 8.17
N SER A 417 8.05 -15.82 7.66
CA SER A 417 7.04 -14.91 8.20
C SER A 417 6.70 -15.25 9.66
N PHE A 418 6.44 -14.24 10.47
CA PHE A 418 6.10 -14.40 11.89
C PHE A 418 4.86 -15.28 12.08
N TYR A 419 3.82 -15.02 11.28
CA TYR A 419 2.67 -15.91 11.16
C TYR A 419 2.83 -16.76 9.90
N ARG A 420 3.37 -17.96 10.08
CA ARG A 420 3.49 -18.93 8.99
C ARG A 420 2.10 -19.42 8.57
N HIS A 421 1.69 -19.13 7.34
CA HIS A 421 0.46 -19.70 6.80
C HIS A 421 0.62 -21.21 6.63
N ASN A 422 -0.18 -22.00 7.37
CA ASN A 422 -0.30 -23.43 7.12
C ASN A 422 -1.24 -23.65 5.90
N PRO A 423 -0.75 -24.18 4.76
CA PRO A 423 -1.58 -24.37 3.56
C PRO A 423 -2.74 -25.36 3.74
N LYS A 424 -2.77 -26.11 4.85
CA LYS A 424 -3.85 -27.04 5.23
C LYS A 424 -4.85 -26.43 6.22
N TRP A 425 -4.62 -25.22 6.70
CA TRP A 425 -5.56 -24.53 7.56
C TRP A 425 -6.77 -24.03 6.76
N ARG A 426 -7.97 -24.15 7.31
CA ARG A 426 -9.21 -23.69 6.67
C ARG A 426 -10.05 -22.88 7.64
N MET A 427 -10.76 -21.91 7.08
CA MET A 427 -11.89 -21.22 7.71
C MET A 427 -13.18 -21.67 7.02
N ILE A 428 -14.17 -22.09 7.81
CA ILE A 428 -15.50 -22.45 7.35
C ILE A 428 -16.48 -21.38 7.81
N GLY A 429 -17.11 -20.66 6.86
CA GLY A 429 -18.23 -19.78 7.13
C GLY A 429 -19.54 -20.50 6.80
N LEU A 430 -20.41 -20.70 7.79
CA LEU A 430 -21.75 -21.23 7.57
C LEU A 430 -22.69 -20.08 7.19
N CYS A 431 -23.32 -20.19 6.04
CA CYS A 431 -24.24 -19.19 5.53
C CYS A 431 -25.61 -19.82 5.27
N TYR A 432 -26.66 -19.09 5.62
CA TYR A 432 -28.05 -19.56 5.48
C TYR A 432 -28.85 -18.83 4.40
N GLY A 433 -28.19 -17.93 3.67
CA GLY A 433 -28.74 -17.20 2.54
C GLY A 433 -28.56 -17.93 1.20
N SER A 434 -29.13 -17.37 0.14
CA SER A 434 -28.97 -17.87 -1.22
C SER A 434 -27.55 -17.63 -1.76
N ILE A 435 -27.17 -18.32 -2.84
CA ILE A 435 -25.86 -18.11 -3.46
C ILE A 435 -25.77 -16.69 -4.08
N GLU A 436 -26.90 -16.13 -4.51
CA GLU A 436 -27.02 -14.76 -5.00
C GLU A 436 -26.73 -13.77 -3.88
N GLU A 437 -27.34 -13.93 -2.70
CA GLU A 437 -27.12 -13.08 -1.53
C GLU A 437 -25.65 -13.08 -1.09
N ILE A 438 -24.98 -14.24 -1.15
CA ILE A 438 -23.53 -14.32 -0.87
C ILE A 438 -22.71 -13.59 -1.93
N LYS A 439 -23.05 -13.71 -3.21
CA LYS A 439 -22.30 -13.02 -4.27
C LYS A 439 -22.45 -11.50 -4.18
N GLU A 440 -23.58 -11.02 -3.69
CA GLU A 440 -23.80 -9.59 -3.44
C GLU A 440 -23.11 -9.11 -2.16
N GLN A 441 -23.12 -9.93 -1.10
CA GLN A 441 -22.56 -9.56 0.19
C GLN A 441 -21.02 -9.57 0.22
N TYR A 442 -20.38 -10.54 -0.43
CA TYR A 442 -18.93 -10.72 -0.33
C TYR A 442 -18.21 -10.21 -1.58
N SER A 443 -17.11 -9.50 -1.37
CA SER A 443 -16.30 -8.97 -2.47
C SER A 443 -15.72 -10.08 -3.35
N HIS A 444 -15.49 -9.78 -4.63
CA HIS A 444 -14.83 -10.72 -5.53
C HIS A 444 -13.44 -11.15 -5.00
N GLN A 445 -12.73 -10.27 -4.27
CA GLN A 445 -11.46 -10.62 -3.65
C GLN A 445 -11.65 -11.68 -2.56
N PHE A 446 -12.66 -11.54 -1.71
CA PHE A 446 -13.00 -12.55 -0.71
C PHE A 446 -13.37 -13.87 -1.40
N LEU A 447 -14.32 -13.83 -2.35
CA LEU A 447 -14.82 -15.01 -3.06
C LEU A 447 -13.75 -15.74 -3.89
N LYS A 448 -12.73 -15.03 -4.39
CA LYS A 448 -11.55 -15.62 -5.04
C LYS A 448 -10.89 -16.67 -4.14
N HIS A 449 -10.81 -16.41 -2.84
CA HIS A 449 -10.22 -17.31 -1.83
C HIS A 449 -11.23 -18.26 -1.20
N CYS A 450 -12.50 -18.23 -1.65
CA CYS A 450 -13.56 -19.09 -1.17
C CYS A 450 -13.84 -20.27 -2.09
N ARG A 451 -14.07 -21.44 -1.48
CA ARG A 451 -14.77 -22.57 -2.08
C ARG A 451 -16.19 -22.59 -1.53
N VAL A 452 -17.19 -22.51 -2.41
CA VAL A 452 -18.60 -22.62 -2.01
C VAL A 452 -18.99 -24.10 -2.02
N LEU A 453 -19.64 -24.57 -0.95
CA LEU A 453 -20.20 -25.90 -0.80
C LEU A 453 -21.68 -25.77 -0.48
N HIS A 454 -22.54 -26.37 -1.31
CA HIS A 454 -23.94 -26.55 -0.94
C HIS A 454 -24.07 -27.81 -0.09
N VAL A 455 -24.61 -27.66 1.11
CA VAL A 455 -24.77 -28.77 2.05
C VAL A 455 -26.25 -28.87 2.41
N GLY A 456 -26.99 -29.53 1.50
CA GLY A 456 -28.40 -29.88 1.66
C GLY A 456 -28.63 -30.91 2.75
#